data_AF-A0A536R3D4-F1
#
_entry.id   AF-A0A536R3D4-F1
#
_cell.length_a   1.000
_cell.length_b   1.000
_cell.length_c   1.000
_cell.angle_alpha   90.00
_cell.angle_beta   90.00
_cell.angle_gamma   90.00
#
_symmetry.space_group_name_H-M   'P 1'
#
loop_
_entity.id
_entity.type
_entity.pdbx_description
1 polymer ?
#
loop_
_entity_poly.entity_id
_entity_poly.type
_entity_poly.pdbx_seq_one_letter_code
_entity_poly.pdbx_strand_id
1 'polypeptide(L)' 'MLVRKQILVPAALDKKIRRLARKRGISQSALVVEAVEALLDGSDHADHILPFIGVIKGAPPTLSESVDDVYR' A
#
# COMPACT_ATOMS: atom_id res chain seq x y z
N MET A 1 14.65 -10.19 -13.08
CA MET A 1 15.34 -9.10 -13.80
C MET A 1 15.57 -7.95 -12.82
N LEU A 2 16.77 -7.38 -12.73
CA LEU A 2 17.05 -6.26 -11.82
C LEU A 2 17.00 -4.93 -12.58
N VAL A 3 16.37 -3.91 -11.98
CA VAL A 3 16.26 -2.56 -12.55
C VAL A 3 16.94 -1.57 -11.62
N ARG A 4 17.86 -0.75 -12.16
CA ARG A 4 18.53 0.30 -11.39
C ARG A 4 17.65 1.55 -11.33
N LYS A 5 17.42 2.07 -10.12
CA LYS A 5 16.78 3.36 -9.89
C LYS A 5 17.74 4.29 -9.18
N GLN A 6 17.68 5.57 -9.49
CA GLN A 6 18.41 6.63 -8.81
C GLN A 6 17.39 7.57 -8.17
N ILE A 7 17.62 7.91 -6.91
CA ILE A 7 16.77 8.83 -6.15
C ILE A 7 17.65 9.88 -5.48
N LEU A 8 17.13 11.09 -5.34
CA LEU A 8 17.76 12.13 -4.56
C LEU A 8 17.22 12.07 -3.14
N VAL A 9 18.10 12.15 -2.16
CA VAL A 9 17.76 12.01 -0.75
C VAL A 9 18.46 13.13 0.02
N PRO A 10 17.78 13.81 0.98
CA PRO A 10 18.43 14.81 1.80
C PRO A 10 19.66 14.23 2.53
N ALA A 11 20.74 14.99 2.62
CA ALA A 11 22.01 14.54 3.22
C ALA A 11 21.83 14.04 4.68
N ALA A 12 20.95 14.68 5.44
CA ALA A 12 20.63 14.25 6.80
C ALA A 12 19.96 12.86 6.83
N LEU A 13 19.14 12.54 5.83
CA LEU A 13 18.49 11.23 5.70
C LEU A 13 19.48 10.17 5.22
N ASP A 14 20.38 10.47 4.26
CA ASP A 14 21.47 9.56 3.88
C ASP A 14 22.30 9.11 5.09
N LYS A 15 22.68 10.07 5.96
CA LYS A 15 23.44 9.75 7.19
C LYS A 15 22.68 8.78 8.10
N LYS A 16 21.35 8.92 8.21
CA LYS A 16 20.50 8.03 8.99
C LYS A 16 20.41 6.63 8.36
N ILE A 17 20.16 6.55 7.05
CA ILE A 17 20.09 5.30 6.28
C ILE A 17 21.40 4.52 6.42
N ARG A 18 22.53 5.19 6.17
CA ARG A 18 23.88 4.61 6.30
C ARG A 18 24.15 4.05 7.70
N ARG A 19 23.80 4.81 8.74
CA ARG A 19 23.98 4.37 10.13
C ARG A 19 23.12 3.14 10.45
N LEU A 20 21.87 3.14 10.01
CA LEU A 20 20.94 2.04 10.28
C LEU A 20 21.35 0.76 9.53
N ALA A 21 21.74 0.89 8.25
CA ALA A 21 22.22 -0.22 7.44
C ALA A 21 23.46 -0.89 8.08
N ARG A 22 24.43 -0.07 8.54
CA ARG A 22 25.60 -0.55 9.29
C ARG A 22 25.22 -1.27 10.57
N LYS A 23 24.30 -0.70 11.36
CA LYS A 23 23.82 -1.33 12.60
C LYS A 23 23.18 -2.70 12.35
N ARG A 24 22.51 -2.86 11.21
CA ARG A 24 21.85 -4.12 10.79
C ARG A 24 22.76 -5.08 10.01
N GLY A 25 23.99 -4.68 9.67
CA GLY A 25 24.90 -5.50 8.87
C GLY A 25 24.45 -5.70 7.41
N ILE A 26 23.58 -4.83 6.88
CA ILE A 26 23.04 -4.92 5.51
C ILE A 26 23.47 -3.74 4.64
N SER A 27 23.28 -3.86 3.33
CA SER A 27 23.50 -2.75 2.40
C SER A 27 22.44 -1.66 2.54
N GLN A 28 22.77 -0.43 2.16
CA GLN A 28 21.80 0.67 2.17
C GLN A 28 20.64 0.42 1.20
N SER A 29 20.91 -0.20 0.05
CA SER A 29 19.85 -0.57 -0.90
C SER A 29 18.92 -1.64 -0.34
N ALA A 30 19.45 -2.64 0.38
CA ALA A 30 18.62 -3.65 1.04
C ALA A 30 17.71 -3.00 2.08
N LEU A 31 18.24 -2.09 2.90
CA LEU A 31 17.44 -1.33 3.87
C LEU A 31 16.33 -0.50 3.20
N VAL A 32 16.61 0.13 2.06
CA VAL A 32 15.60 0.90 1.31
C VAL A 32 14.53 -0.02 0.74
N VAL A 33 14.91 -1.18 0.20
CA VAL A 33 13.95 -2.19 -0.30
C VAL A 33 13.03 -2.67 0.82
N GLU A 34 13.59 -3.11 1.96
CA GLU A 34 12.80 -3.53 3.13
C GLU A 34 11.78 -2.46 3.57
N ALA A 35 12.20 -1.19 3.58
CA ALA A 35 11.33 -0.09 3.99
C ALA A 35 10.20 0.17 2.98
N VAL A 36 10.46 0.00 1.68
CA VAL A 36 9.45 0.12 0.63
C VAL A 36 8.48 -1.06 0.69
N GLU A 37 8.97 -2.28 0.83
CA GLU A 37 8.15 -3.49 0.97
C GLU A 37 7.24 -3.40 2.20
N ALA A 38 7.78 -3.04 3.37
CA ALA A 38 6.99 -2.88 4.59
C ALA A 38 5.90 -1.81 4.47
N LEU A 39 6.15 -0.74 3.70
CA LEU A 39 5.13 0.27 3.41
C LEU A 39 4.04 -0.27 2.48
N LEU A 40 4.43 -1.04 1.46
CA LEU A 40 3.49 -1.65 0.51
C LEU A 40 2.60 -2.69 1.22
N ASP A 41 3.19 -3.56 2.03
CA ASP A 41 2.45 -4.55 2.84
C ASP A 41 1.45 -3.89 3.80
N GLY A 42 1.83 -2.74 4.37
CA GLY A 42 0.95 -1.94 5.22
C GLY A 42 -0.13 -1.18 4.45
N SER A 43 0.14 -0.80 3.19
CA SER A 43 -0.82 -0.09 2.33
C SER A 43 -1.90 -1.01 1.74
N ASP A 44 -1.61 -2.31 1.62
CA ASP A 44 -2.57 -3.31 1.13
C ASP A 44 -3.75 -3.51 2.11
N HIS A 45 -3.67 -3.04 3.35
CA HIS A 45 -4.78 -3.14 4.33
C HIS A 45 -5.77 -1.97 4.31
N ALA A 46 -5.48 -0.87 3.61
CA ALA A 46 -6.33 0.33 3.65
C ALA A 46 -7.14 0.55 2.35
N ASP A 47 -6.66 0.06 1.21
CA ASP A 47 -7.21 0.44 -0.10
C ASP A 47 -8.05 -0.64 -0.79
N HIS A 48 -8.15 -1.86 -0.23
CA HIS A 48 -9.16 -2.84 -0.66
C HIS A 48 -10.52 -2.44 -0.11
N ILE A 49 -11.13 -1.45 -0.77
CA ILE A 49 -12.57 -1.30 -0.98
C ILE A 49 -13.36 -1.65 0.29
N LEU A 50 -13.60 -0.67 1.17
CA LEU A 50 -14.92 -0.65 1.81
C LEU A 50 -15.88 -0.50 0.63
N PRO A 51 -16.61 -1.56 0.21
CA PRO A 51 -17.67 -1.31 -0.75
C PRO A 51 -18.56 -0.32 -0.03
N PHE A 52 -19.03 0.70 -0.74
CA PHE A 52 -20.00 1.64 -0.21
C PHE A 52 -21.25 0.86 0.23
N ILE A 53 -21.24 0.30 1.45
CA ILE A 53 -22.41 -0.23 2.13
C ILE A 53 -23.10 1.01 2.69
N GLY A 54 -23.66 1.81 1.79
CA GLY A 54 -24.63 2.81 2.15
C GLY A 54 -25.89 2.07 2.57
N VAL A 55 -26.12 1.90 3.88
CA VAL A 55 -27.44 1.53 4.37
C VAL A 55 -28.37 2.72 4.12
N ILE A 56 -29.20 2.64 3.09
CA ILE A 56 -30.25 3.64 2.85
C ILE A 56 -31.26 3.49 3.99
N LYS A 57 -31.25 4.46 4.92
CA LYS A 57 -32.16 4.48 6.06
C LYS A 57 -33.61 4.53 5.56
N GLY A 58 -34.36 3.46 5.75
CA GLY A 58 -35.76 3.32 5.32
C GLY A 58 -35.98 2.55 4.02
N ALA A 59 -34.93 1.99 3.41
CA ALA A 59 -35.11 1.11 2.25
C ALA A 59 -35.81 -0.20 2.65
N PRO A 60 -36.69 -0.75 1.78
CA PRO A 60 -37.23 -2.09 1.93
C PRO A 60 -36.12 -3.14 2.12
N PRO A 61 -36.30 -4.14 3.01
CA PRO A 61 -35.27 -5.15 3.28
C PRO A 61 -34.88 -5.99 2.06
N THR A 62 -35.71 -5.98 1.01
CA THR A 62 -35.58 -6.76 -0.21
C THR A 62 -35.05 -5.97 -1.39
N LEU A 63 -34.54 -4.75 -1.20
CA LEU A 63 -34.11 -3.85 -2.28
C LEU A 63 -33.04 -4.47 -3.21
N SER A 64 -32.31 -5.49 -2.74
CA SER A 64 -31.28 -6.21 -3.52
C SER A 64 -31.72 -7.59 -4.02
N GLU A 65 -32.98 -8.00 -3.83
CA GLU A 65 -33.44 -9.36 -4.19
C GLU A 65 -33.67 -9.54 -5.69
N SER A 66 -33.90 -8.48 -6.44
CA SER A 66 -34.01 -8.51 -7.90
C SER A 66 -32.95 -7.64 -8.52
N VAL A 67 -31.94 -8.28 -9.12
CA VAL A 67 -31.01 -7.62 -10.03
C VAL A 67 -31.60 -7.75 -11.43
N ASP A 68 -31.82 -6.62 -12.11
CA ASP A 68 -32.27 -6.65 -13.51
C ASP A 68 -31.23 -7.38 -14.37
N ASP A 69 -31.68 -8.26 -15.26
CA ASP A 69 -30.80 -8.92 -16.23
C ASP A 69 -30.27 -7.87 -17.22
N VAL A 70 -29.03 -7.43 -17.01
CA VAL A 70 -28.32 -6.57 -17.96
C VAL A 70 -27.54 -7.45 -18.94
N TYR A 71 -28.24 -7.96 -19.96
CA TYR A 71 -27.64 -8.49 -21.19
C TYR A 71 -28.36 -7.81 -22.38
N ARG A 72 -27.77 -6.83 -23.07
CA ARG A 72 -26.69 -6.80 -24.09
C ARG A 72 -27.28 -6.63 -25.49
#